data_AF-A0A944WT26-F1
#
_entry.id   AF-A0A944WT26-F1
#
_cell.length_a   1.000
_cell.length_b   1.000
_cell.length_c   1.000
_cell.angle_alpha   90.00
_cell.angle_beta   90.00
_cell.angle_gamma   90.00
#
_symmetry.space_group_name_H-M   'P 1'
#
loop_
_entity.id
_entity.type
_entity.pdbx_description
1 polymer ?
#
loop_
_entity_poly.entity_id
_entity_poly.type
_entity_poly.pdbx_seq_one_letter_code
_entity_poly.pdbx_strand_id
1 'polypeptide(L)'
;MADQQQAKHTMSAGRLLCQVSACLPLVVSLAIALVICAPGLTPSAYAQAETEDGEEVKVEKKKVGKHIFIKMEPLISPVLDERSIKGKITLRLKLHLIAPKVEEKVRHRIPQLNDAYLNYMYRYGSSAASSGVMQLESVMRKLQRLTDKILGKDIVKVLIEEVSRTRSG
;
A
#
# COMPACT_ATOMS: atom_id res chain seq x y z
N MET A 1 16.48 35.77 -52.59
CA MET A 1 16.34 34.41 -53.14
C MET A 1 16.44 33.43 -51.98
N ALA A 2 15.45 32.53 -51.88
CA ALA A 2 15.29 31.42 -50.92
C ALA A 2 14.99 31.82 -49.46
N ASP A 3 13.72 32.00 -49.07
CA ASP A 3 12.67 31.01 -48.79
C ASP A 3 12.92 30.08 -47.59
N GLN A 4 12.28 30.49 -46.50
CA GLN A 4 11.60 29.71 -45.48
C GLN A 4 11.05 28.37 -46.00
N GLN A 5 11.24 27.27 -45.25
CA GLN A 5 10.17 26.31 -44.89
C GLN A 5 10.77 25.00 -44.33
N GLN A 6 10.87 24.94 -43.00
CA GLN A 6 10.73 23.67 -42.29
C GLN A 6 9.24 23.39 -42.15
N ALA A 7 8.73 22.43 -42.91
CA ALA A 7 7.39 21.90 -42.69
C ALA A 7 7.24 20.48 -43.26
N LYS A 8 6.91 19.55 -42.35
CA LYS A 8 5.99 18.41 -42.53
C LYS A 8 6.52 17.16 -43.27
N HIS A 9 6.58 16.05 -42.53
CA HIS A 9 6.00 14.73 -42.85
C HIS A 9 6.30 13.81 -41.64
N THR A 10 5.41 13.61 -40.67
CA THR A 10 4.29 12.64 -40.63
C THR A 10 4.65 11.20 -41.01
N MET A 11 4.53 10.32 -40.01
CA MET A 11 4.13 8.90 -40.04
C MET A 11 5.18 7.80 -40.26
N SER A 12 5.38 7.04 -39.18
CA SER A 12 5.09 5.60 -39.04
C SER A 12 5.38 4.69 -40.24
N ALA A 13 6.42 3.87 -40.10
CA ALA A 13 6.47 2.53 -40.67
C ALA A 13 7.31 1.62 -39.78
N GLY A 14 6.64 0.73 -39.04
CA GLY A 14 7.28 -0.46 -38.52
C GLY A 14 7.59 -1.43 -39.66
N ARG A 15 8.61 -2.26 -39.47
CA ARG A 15 8.52 -3.73 -39.46
C ARG A 15 9.91 -4.38 -39.60
N LEU A 16 10.12 -5.37 -38.71
CA LEU A 16 10.82 -6.63 -38.92
C LEU A 16 12.28 -6.64 -39.40
N LEU A 17 13.20 -6.90 -38.45
CA LEU A 17 14.29 -7.90 -38.53
C LEU A 17 14.52 -8.39 -37.08
N CYS A 18 14.08 -9.58 -36.66
CA CYS A 18 14.63 -10.93 -36.92
C CYS A 18 16.04 -11.15 -36.33
N GLN A 19 16.11 -11.60 -35.06
CA GLN A 19 17.12 -12.52 -34.50
C GLN A 19 16.49 -13.13 -33.23
N VAL A 20 15.91 -14.33 -33.25
CA VAL A 20 16.56 -15.65 -33.25
C VAL A 20 17.68 -15.76 -32.21
N SER A 21 17.31 -16.14 -30.99
CA SER A 21 18.18 -16.97 -30.14
C SER A 21 17.30 -17.82 -29.22
N ALA A 22 16.82 -18.92 -29.80
CA ALA A 22 16.30 -20.07 -29.10
C ALA A 22 17.36 -21.16 -29.22
N CYS A 23 18.09 -21.42 -28.14
CA CYS A 23 19.01 -22.54 -27.88
C CYS A 23 19.37 -22.36 -26.38
N LEU A 24 19.21 -23.30 -25.45
CA LEU A 24 19.14 -24.74 -25.51
C LEU A 24 18.40 -25.24 -24.25
N PRO A 25 17.63 -26.33 -24.34
CA PRO A 25 16.87 -26.92 -23.25
C PRO A 25 17.69 -27.97 -22.47
N LEU A 26 17.18 -28.34 -21.28
CA LEU A 26 17.17 -29.73 -20.77
C LEU A 26 18.52 -30.45 -20.65
N VAL A 27 19.24 -30.28 -19.52
CA VAL A 27 20.13 -31.35 -19.01
C VAL A 27 20.17 -31.31 -17.47
N VAL A 28 20.04 -32.50 -16.88
CA VAL A 28 20.36 -32.89 -15.49
C VAL A 28 19.28 -32.67 -14.42
N SER A 29 18.22 -33.48 -14.50
CA SER A 29 17.82 -34.27 -13.33
C SER A 29 18.97 -35.21 -12.95
N LEU A 30 19.09 -35.53 -11.65
CA LEU A 30 19.84 -36.65 -11.05
C LEU A 30 21.18 -36.29 -10.36
N ALA A 31 21.12 -36.12 -9.02
CA ALA A 31 22.18 -36.23 -7.99
C ALA A 31 21.85 -35.18 -6.89
N ILE A 32 21.52 -35.44 -5.64
CA ILE A 32 21.82 -36.55 -4.72
C ILE A 32 20.71 -36.56 -3.65
N ALA A 33 20.08 -37.71 -3.49
CA ALA A 33 19.46 -38.12 -2.24
C ALA A 33 20.57 -38.54 -1.26
N LEU A 34 20.61 -37.95 -0.07
CA LEU A 34 21.32 -38.32 1.17
C LEU A 34 21.32 -37.04 2.02
N VAL A 35 20.61 -36.92 3.15
CA VAL A 35 20.92 -37.57 4.42
C VAL A 35 19.64 -37.67 5.26
N ILE A 36 19.19 -38.90 5.47
CA ILE A 36 18.32 -39.32 6.58
C ILE A 36 19.26 -39.96 7.63
N CYS A 37 18.87 -39.87 8.90
CA CYS A 37 19.41 -40.55 10.10
C CYS A 37 20.57 -39.88 10.87
N ALA A 38 20.22 -39.32 12.04
CA ALA A 38 20.77 -39.80 13.31
C ALA A 38 19.76 -39.55 14.46
N PRO A 39 19.24 -40.60 15.13
CA PRO A 39 18.51 -40.51 16.38
C PRO A 39 19.45 -40.63 17.59
N GLY A 40 19.13 -39.90 18.66
CA GLY A 40 19.48 -40.22 20.05
C GLY A 40 20.88 -39.81 20.55
N LEU A 41 20.91 -39.00 21.61
CA LEU A 41 21.38 -39.35 22.96
C LEU A 41 21.57 -38.08 23.82
N THR A 42 20.88 -38.00 24.95
CA THR A 42 21.34 -37.27 26.15
C THR A 42 22.19 -38.22 27.00
N PRO A 43 23.22 -37.72 27.71
CA PRO A 43 23.14 -37.50 29.17
C PRO A 43 23.85 -36.20 29.62
N SER A 44 23.27 -35.38 30.48
CA SER A 44 23.26 -35.41 31.97
C SER A 44 24.49 -34.80 32.65
N ALA A 45 24.19 -33.77 33.46
CA ALA A 45 24.65 -33.56 34.84
C ALA A 45 25.86 -32.65 35.16
N TYR A 46 25.58 -31.77 36.13
CA TYR A 46 26.43 -30.96 37.03
C TYR A 46 27.00 -29.63 36.48
N ALA A 47 26.97 -28.49 37.17
CA ALA A 47 26.47 -28.07 38.49
C ALA A 47 26.64 -26.53 38.64
N GLN A 48 26.10 -25.99 39.75
CA GLN A 48 26.08 -24.60 40.27
C GLN A 48 24.76 -23.87 39.94
N ALA A 49 23.79 -23.70 40.86
CA ALA A 49 23.82 -23.03 42.18
C ALA A 49 24.39 -21.60 42.01
N GLU A 50 23.73 -20.49 42.36
CA GLU A 50 22.89 -20.20 43.50
C GLU A 50 21.86 -19.11 43.17
N THR A 51 20.92 -18.97 44.08
CA THR A 51 19.83 -18.01 44.26
C THR A 51 20.17 -16.56 43.97
N GLU A 52 19.28 -15.86 43.26
CA GLU A 52 18.91 -14.47 43.55
C GLU A 52 17.49 -14.21 43.05
N ASP A 53 16.66 -13.69 43.96
CA ASP A 53 15.28 -13.25 43.75
C ASP A 53 15.17 -12.32 42.55
N GLY A 54 14.74 -12.86 41.42
CA GLY A 54 14.30 -12.11 40.25
C GLY A 54 12.79 -12.21 40.16
N GLU A 55 12.10 -11.26 40.79
CA GLU A 55 10.67 -11.00 40.62
C GLU A 55 10.29 -11.21 39.14
N GLU A 56 9.53 -12.27 38.86
CA GLU A 56 9.02 -12.57 37.52
C GLU A 56 8.10 -11.42 37.12
N VAL A 57 8.67 -10.39 36.48
CA VAL A 57 7.91 -9.46 35.67
C VAL A 57 7.35 -10.31 34.54
N LYS A 58 6.14 -10.81 34.77
CA LYS A 58 5.25 -11.37 33.77
C LYS A 58 4.96 -10.25 32.80
N VAL A 59 5.91 -10.02 31.88
CA VAL A 59 5.70 -9.22 30.69
C VAL A 59 4.61 -9.96 29.97
N GLU A 60 3.37 -9.51 30.16
CA GLU A 60 2.27 -9.87 29.30
C GLU A 60 2.76 -9.59 27.89
N LYS A 61 3.17 -10.66 27.19
CA LYS A 61 3.37 -10.64 25.75
C LYS A 61 2.00 -10.28 25.20
N LYS A 62 1.76 -8.97 25.07
CA LYS A 62 0.65 -8.37 24.34
C LYS A 62 0.60 -9.17 23.06
N LYS A 63 -0.41 -10.03 22.93
CA LYS A 63 -0.58 -10.90 21.76
C LYS A 63 -0.49 -9.95 20.57
N VAL A 64 0.62 -10.03 19.83
CA VAL A 64 0.83 -9.20 18.64
C VAL A 64 -0.24 -9.69 17.69
N GLY A 65 -1.36 -8.96 17.69
CA GLY A 65 -2.55 -9.33 16.95
C GLY A 65 -2.17 -9.46 15.49
N LYS A 66 -2.72 -10.47 14.82
CA LYS A 66 -2.57 -10.64 13.37
C LYS A 66 -2.89 -9.29 12.70
N HIS A 67 -1.90 -8.67 12.08
CA HIS A 67 -2.08 -7.43 11.34
C HIS A 67 -2.86 -7.71 10.06
N ILE A 68 -4.06 -7.15 9.95
CA ILE A 68 -4.91 -7.32 8.78
C ILE A 68 -4.97 -5.98 8.04
N PHE A 69 -4.64 -6.02 6.75
CA PHE A 69 -4.68 -4.86 5.87
C PHE A 69 -5.75 -5.07 4.80
N ILE A 70 -6.67 -4.12 4.70
CA ILE A 70 -7.69 -4.09 3.65
C ILE A 70 -7.28 -3.01 2.65
N LYS A 71 -7.13 -3.40 1.38
CA LYS A 71 -6.87 -2.46 0.29
C LYS A 71 -8.16 -1.74 -0.09
N MET A 72 -8.07 -0.42 -0.25
CA MET A 72 -9.19 0.41 -0.69
C MET A 72 -9.08 0.70 -2.19
N GLU A 73 -10.19 1.10 -2.78
CA GLU A 73 -10.20 1.59 -4.14
C GLU A 73 -9.45 2.93 -4.23
N PRO A 74 -8.76 3.21 -5.34
CA PRO A 74 -8.11 4.50 -5.55
C PRO A 74 -9.12 5.64 -5.54
N LEU A 75 -8.89 6.65 -4.70
CA LEU A 75 -9.69 7.86 -4.67
C LEU A 75 -9.14 8.86 -5.68
N ILE A 76 -9.97 9.24 -6.65
CA ILE A 76 -9.59 10.22 -7.68
C ILE A 76 -10.47 11.45 -7.51
N SER A 77 -9.85 12.62 -7.43
CA SER A 77 -10.56 13.89 -7.32
C SER A 77 -9.97 14.95 -8.25
N PRO A 78 -10.80 15.69 -9.01
CA PRO A 78 -10.33 16.81 -9.81
C PRO A 78 -9.86 17.96 -8.92
N VAL A 79 -8.81 18.65 -9.36
CA VAL A 79 -8.35 19.90 -8.76
C VAL A 79 -8.88 21.05 -9.59
N LEU A 80 -9.65 21.93 -8.96
CA LEU A 80 -10.25 23.09 -9.59
C LEU A 80 -9.47 24.37 -9.26
N ASP A 81 -9.38 25.25 -10.25
CA ASP A 81 -8.84 26.60 -10.12
C ASP A 81 -9.68 27.55 -10.96
N GLU A 82 -10.20 28.60 -10.34
CA GLU A 82 -11.04 29.61 -11.02
C GLU A 82 -12.13 29.01 -11.94
N ARG A 83 -12.76 27.92 -11.49
CA ARG A 83 -13.82 27.14 -12.21
C ARG A 83 -13.33 26.27 -13.38
N SER A 84 -12.02 26.13 -13.57
CA SER A 84 -11.40 25.22 -14.55
C SER A 84 -10.74 24.02 -13.86
N ILE A 85 -10.77 22.85 -14.50
CA ILE A 85 -10.06 21.66 -14.00
C ILE A 85 -8.58 21.79 -14.37
N LYS A 86 -7.72 22.01 -13.38
CA LYS A 86 -6.26 22.11 -13.56
C LYS A 86 -5.54 20.79 -13.36
N GLY A 87 -6.25 19.70 -13.11
CA GLY A 87 -5.64 18.40 -12.92
C GLY A 87 -6.46 17.48 -12.02
N LYS A 88 -5.79 16.47 -11.48
CA LYS A 88 -6.39 15.49 -10.57
C LYS A 88 -5.41 15.03 -9.49
N ILE A 89 -5.96 14.68 -8.34
CA ILE A 89 -5.27 14.00 -7.24
C ILE A 89 -5.76 12.55 -7.22
N THR A 90 -4.82 11.62 -7.15
CA THR A 90 -5.09 10.19 -6.95
C THR A 90 -4.49 9.76 -5.62
N LEU A 91 -5.30 9.23 -4.71
CA LEU A 91 -4.88 8.65 -3.44
C LEU A 91 -5.18 7.15 -3.43
N ARG A 92 -4.16 6.33 -3.17
CA ARG A 92 -4.35 4.91 -2.84
C ARG A 92 -4.18 4.71 -1.35
N LEU A 93 -5.16 4.06 -0.73
CA LEU A 93 -5.25 3.90 0.70
C LEU A 93 -5.32 2.42 1.09
N LYS A 94 -4.83 2.14 2.29
CA LYS A 94 -5.00 0.85 2.98
C LYS A 94 -5.56 1.10 4.37
N LEU A 95 -6.44 0.20 4.80
CA LEU A 95 -6.97 0.19 6.16
C LEU A 95 -6.24 -0.87 6.96
N HIS A 96 -5.60 -0.48 8.05
CA HIS A 96 -4.99 -1.39 9.01
C HIS A 96 -5.98 -1.65 10.16
N LEU A 97 -6.40 -2.91 10.31
CA LEU A 97 -7.30 -3.31 11.38
C LEU A 97 -6.51 -3.56 12.64
N ILE A 98 -6.80 -2.76 13.67
CA ILE A 98 -6.21 -2.90 15.00
C ILE A 98 -6.88 -4.08 15.73
N ALA A 99 -8.18 -4.29 15.49
CA ALA A 99 -8.96 -5.39 16.03
C ALA A 99 -9.33 -6.40 14.91
N PRO A 100 -8.64 -7.55 14.78
CA PRO A 100 -8.89 -8.49 13.69
C PRO A 100 -10.27 -9.16 13.76
N LYS A 101 -10.92 -9.20 14.95
CA LYS A 101 -12.23 -9.83 15.15
C LYS A 101 -13.40 -9.13 14.47
N VAL A 102 -13.20 -7.91 13.97
CA VAL A 102 -14.27 -7.12 13.33
C VAL A 102 -14.08 -6.94 11.83
N GLU A 103 -13.19 -7.74 11.22
CA GLU A 103 -12.86 -7.64 9.79
C GLU A 103 -14.11 -7.66 8.91
N GLU A 104 -15.00 -8.62 9.13
CA GLU A 104 -16.21 -8.77 8.33
C GLU A 104 -17.11 -7.53 8.45
N LYS A 105 -17.30 -6.99 9.67
CA LYS A 105 -18.08 -5.76 9.89
C LYS A 105 -17.45 -4.56 9.17
N VAL A 106 -16.12 -4.45 9.19
CA VAL A 106 -15.40 -3.40 8.48
C VAL A 106 -15.59 -3.54 6.97
N ARG A 107 -15.49 -4.76 6.42
CA ARG A 107 -15.68 -5.04 4.99
C ARG A 107 -17.06 -4.61 4.49
N HIS A 108 -18.11 -4.88 5.25
CA HIS A 108 -19.48 -4.44 4.91
C HIS A 108 -19.66 -2.91 4.90
N ARG A 109 -18.77 -2.17 5.58
CA ARG A 109 -18.82 -0.71 5.68
C ARG A 109 -17.87 -0.01 4.71
N ILE A 110 -17.05 -0.75 3.95
CA ILE A 110 -16.15 -0.19 2.92
C ILE A 110 -16.89 0.71 1.92
N PRO A 111 -18.06 0.34 1.37
CA PRO A 111 -18.77 1.21 0.43
C PRO A 111 -19.14 2.58 1.04
N GLN A 112 -19.53 2.60 2.32
CA GLN A 112 -19.86 3.82 3.05
C GLN A 112 -18.62 4.68 3.32
N LEU A 113 -17.48 4.04 3.61
CA LEU A 113 -16.20 4.74 3.74
C LEU A 113 -15.76 5.34 2.41
N ASN A 114 -15.87 4.59 1.31
CA ASN A 114 -15.53 5.07 -0.04
C ASN A 114 -16.34 6.30 -0.40
N ASP A 115 -17.65 6.29 -0.18
CA ASP A 115 -18.53 7.44 -0.42
C ASP A 115 -18.10 8.66 0.42
N ALA A 116 -17.92 8.48 1.73
CA ALA A 116 -17.51 9.55 2.63
C ALA A 116 -16.14 10.14 2.26
N TYR A 117 -15.18 9.29 1.90
CA TYR A 117 -13.86 9.71 1.48
C TYR A 117 -13.90 10.44 0.15
N LEU A 118 -14.64 9.92 -0.83
CA LEU A 118 -14.77 10.52 -2.15
C LEU A 118 -15.39 11.91 -2.05
N ASN A 119 -16.49 12.04 -1.31
CA ASN A 119 -17.14 13.33 -1.05
C ASN A 119 -16.16 14.33 -0.40
N TYR A 120 -15.40 13.90 0.60
CA TYR A 120 -14.37 14.75 1.20
C TYR A 120 -13.29 15.16 0.20
N MET A 121 -12.79 14.21 -0.61
CA MET A 121 -11.76 14.49 -1.61
C MET A 121 -12.26 15.47 -2.68
N TYR A 122 -13.48 15.31 -3.18
CA TYR A 122 -14.10 16.28 -4.10
C TYR A 122 -14.17 17.68 -3.49
N ARG A 123 -14.62 17.79 -2.23
CA ARG A 123 -14.65 19.09 -1.54
C ARG A 123 -13.26 19.68 -1.34
N TYR A 124 -12.27 18.84 -1.05
CA TYR A 124 -10.89 19.25 -0.93
C TYR A 124 -10.33 19.76 -2.28
N GLY A 125 -10.52 18.99 -3.36
CA GLY A 125 -10.10 19.34 -4.72
C GLY A 125 -10.79 20.58 -5.30
N SER A 126 -11.97 20.93 -4.82
CA SER A 126 -12.66 22.20 -5.14
C SER A 126 -12.22 23.38 -4.27
N SER A 127 -11.45 23.15 -3.22
CA SER A 127 -11.04 24.20 -2.28
C SER A 127 -9.73 24.85 -2.68
N ALA A 128 -9.51 26.10 -2.26
CA ALA A 128 -8.23 26.80 -2.41
C ALA A 128 -7.05 26.04 -1.77
N ALA A 129 -7.31 25.16 -0.80
CA ALA A 129 -6.29 24.33 -0.20
C ALA A 129 -5.73 23.25 -1.15
N SER A 130 -6.33 23.08 -2.33
CA SER A 130 -5.86 22.14 -3.36
C SER A 130 -5.04 22.81 -4.48
N SER A 131 -5.14 24.13 -4.70
CA SER A 131 -4.42 24.81 -5.79
C SER A 131 -2.90 24.85 -5.55
N GLY A 132 -2.47 24.87 -4.28
CA GLY A 132 -1.06 24.81 -3.86
C GLY A 132 -0.53 23.40 -3.57
N VAL A 133 0.45 23.29 -2.66
CA VAL A 133 0.97 22.00 -2.17
C VAL A 133 -0.11 21.28 -1.35
N MET A 134 -0.34 20.00 -1.64
CA MET A 134 -1.36 19.22 -0.95
C MET A 134 -1.00 19.05 0.53
N GLN A 135 -1.93 19.41 1.41
CA GLN A 135 -1.77 19.29 2.86
C GLN A 135 -2.11 17.85 3.29
N LEU A 136 -1.19 16.92 3.01
CA LEU A 136 -1.42 15.48 3.20
C LEU A 136 -1.81 15.12 4.63
N GLU A 137 -1.18 15.74 5.63
CA GLU A 137 -1.49 15.48 7.04
C GLU A 137 -2.93 15.87 7.40
N SER A 138 -3.39 17.02 6.91
CA SER A 138 -4.76 17.50 7.11
C SER A 138 -5.77 16.58 6.45
N VAL A 139 -5.48 16.13 5.23
CA VAL A 139 -6.29 15.13 4.51
C VAL A 139 -6.37 13.84 5.33
N MET A 140 -5.23 13.30 5.76
CA MET A 140 -5.17 12.07 6.54
C MET A 140 -5.91 12.15 7.87
N ARG A 141 -5.72 13.24 8.60
CA ARG A 141 -6.44 13.48 9.86
C ARG A 141 -7.94 13.52 9.64
N LYS A 142 -8.40 14.09 8.53
CA LYS A 142 -9.83 14.13 8.20
C LYS A 142 -10.36 12.77 7.77
N LEU A 143 -9.63 12.02 6.94
CA LEU A 143 -9.99 10.65 6.56
C LEU A 143 -10.06 9.72 7.78
N GLN A 144 -9.10 9.81 8.70
CA GLN A 144 -9.14 9.06 9.97
C GLN A 144 -10.40 9.42 10.78
N ARG A 145 -10.70 10.71 10.95
CA ARG A 145 -11.92 11.15 11.66
C ARG A 145 -13.22 10.65 11.01
N LEU A 146 -13.29 10.59 9.68
CA LEU A 146 -14.43 10.01 8.96
C LEU A 146 -14.54 8.51 9.22
N THR A 147 -13.41 7.83 9.26
CA THR A 147 -13.31 6.40 9.60
C THR A 147 -13.82 6.14 11.00
N ASP A 148 -13.33 6.91 11.98
CA ASP A 148 -13.73 6.79 13.37
C ASP A 148 -15.23 7.07 13.56
N LYS A 149 -15.81 7.95 12.73
CA LYS A 149 -17.25 8.25 12.74
C LYS A 149 -18.09 7.08 12.20
N ILE A 150 -17.61 6.36 11.19
CA ILE A 150 -18.37 5.30 10.52
C ILE A 150 -18.18 3.95 11.21
N LEU A 151 -16.95 3.61 11.56
CA LEU A 151 -16.59 2.32 12.14
C LEU A 151 -16.55 2.36 13.67
N GLY A 152 -16.25 3.50 14.26
CA GLY A 152 -15.90 3.64 15.67
C GLY A 152 -14.40 3.91 15.87
N LYS A 153 -14.05 4.45 17.03
CA LYS A 153 -12.68 4.82 17.38
C LYS A 153 -11.79 3.59 17.57
N ASP A 154 -10.52 3.73 17.19
CA ASP A 154 -9.45 2.74 17.42
C ASP A 154 -9.69 1.34 16.83
N ILE A 155 -10.61 1.21 15.87
CA ILE A 155 -10.85 -0.05 15.17
C ILE A 155 -9.92 -0.19 13.96
N VAL A 156 -9.78 0.89 13.20
CA VAL A 156 -9.05 0.93 11.94
C VAL A 156 -8.18 2.17 11.88
N LYS A 157 -6.93 2.00 11.42
CA LYS A 157 -6.03 3.09 11.07
C LYS A 157 -5.93 3.23 9.56
N VAL A 158 -6.15 4.43 9.04
CA VAL A 158 -5.98 4.72 7.62
C VAL A 158 -4.50 4.92 7.31
N LEU A 159 -4.02 4.27 6.25
CA LEU A 159 -2.66 4.36 5.76
C LEU A 159 -2.66 4.77 4.29
N ILE A 160 -1.62 5.50 3.89
CA ILE A 160 -1.39 5.87 2.49
C ILE A 160 -0.47 4.85 1.86
N GLU A 161 -0.85 4.38 0.68
CA GLU A 161 0.01 3.58 -0.18
C GLU A 161 0.68 4.45 -1.23
N GLU A 162 -0.09 5.32 -1.88
CA GLU A 162 0.40 6.15 -2.98
C GLU A 162 -0.37 7.47 -3.03
N VAL A 163 0.34 8.53 -3.37
CA VAL A 163 -0.23 9.83 -3.71
C VAL A 163 0.35 10.26 -5.04
N SER A 164 -0.51 10.49 -6.02
CA SER A 164 -0.11 11.08 -7.29
C SER A 164 -0.94 12.30 -7.59
N ARG A 165 -0.31 13.29 -8.24
CA ARG A 165 -0.99 14.50 -8.70
C ARG A 165 -0.57 14.78 -10.13
N THR A 166 -1.56 14.92 -10.99
CA THR A 166 -1.35 15.33 -12.38
C THR A 166 -1.85 16.76 -12.53
N ARG A 167 -1.05 17.63 -13.14
CA ARG A 167 -1.49 18.97 -13.57
C ARG A 167 -1.81 18.92 -15.06
N SER A 168 -2.91 19.54 -15.44
CA SER A 168 -3.24 19.87 -16.83
C SER A 168 -2.64 21.25 -17.10
N GLY A 169 -1.64 21.27 -17.99
CA GLY A 169 -1.00 22.51 -18.48
C GLY A 169 -1.83 23.21 -19.53
#